data_AF-K9YF67-F1
#
_entry.id   AF-K9YF67-F1
#
_cell.length_a   1.000
_cell.length_b   1.000
_cell.length_c   1.000
_cell.angle_alpha   90.00
_cell.angle_beta   90.00
_cell.angle_gamma   90.00
#
_symmetry.space_group_name_H-M   'P 1'
#
loop_
_entity.id
_entity.type
_entity.pdbx_description
1 polymer ?
#
loop_
_entity_poly.entity_id
_entity_poly.type
_entity_poly.pdbx_seq_one_letter_code
_entity_poly.pdbx_strand_id
1 'polypeptide(L)' 'MPAKARVLEKVAKKLGFQKVRQRRSHARWKHPDGRSTTIPIHGNAEIGG' A
#
# COMPACT_ATOMS: atom_id res chain seq x y z
N MET A 1 15.21 4.40 7.48
CA MET A 1 15.06 4.23 6.01
C MET A 1 13.56 4.20 5.70
N PRO A 2 12.92 5.32 5.30
CA PRO A 2 11.50 5.30 4.96
C PRO A 2 11.29 4.40 3.74
N ALA A 3 10.38 3.43 3.85
CA ALA A 3 10.02 2.58 2.73
C ALA A 3 9.27 3.42 1.69
N LYS A 4 9.80 3.54 0.48
CA LYS A 4 9.12 4.24 -0.63
C LYS A 4 7.77 3.57 -0.88
N ALA A 5 6.70 4.34 -1.04
CA ALA A 5 5.33 3.87 -1.31
C ALA A 5 5.26 2.75 -2.39
N ARG A 6 6.02 2.92 -3.47
CA ARG A 6 6.11 1.93 -4.56
C ARG A 6 6.65 0.56 -4.12
N VAL A 7 7.53 0.54 -3.13
CA VAL A 7 8.07 -0.70 -2.56
C VAL A 7 6.98 -1.42 -1.77
N LEU A 8 6.22 -0.68 -0.94
CA LEU A 8 5.11 -1.26 -0.18
C LEU A 8 4.02 -1.83 -1.09
N GLU A 9 3.66 -1.14 -2.17
CA GLU A 9 2.70 -1.67 -3.14
C GLU A 9 3.19 -2.97 -3.80
N LYS A 10 4.47 -3.05 -4.16
CA LYS A 10 5.06 -4.26 -4.74
C LYS A 10 5.08 -5.41 -3.74
N VAL A 11 5.43 -5.14 -2.48
CA VAL A 11 5.45 -6.15 -1.41
C VAL A 11 4.04 -6.63 -1.11
N ALA A 12 3.06 -5.73 -0.99
CA ALA A 12 1.66 -6.09 -0.75
C ALA A 12 1.12 -7.01 -1.86
N LYS A 13 1.38 -6.70 -3.13
CA LYS A 13 1.03 -7.57 -4.26
C LYS A 13 1.68 -8.96 -4.15
N LYS A 14 2.98 -9.01 -3.83
CA LYS A 14 3.72 -10.29 -3.65
C LYS A 14 3.17 -11.13 -2.50
N LEU A 15 2.67 -10.48 -1.45
CA LEU A 15 2.05 -11.12 -0.29
C LEU A 15 0.57 -11.49 -0.53
N GLY A 16 0.04 -11.33 -1.74
CA GLY A 16 -1.34 -11.71 -2.09
C GLY A 16 -2.40 -10.65 -1.76
N PHE A 17 -2.00 -9.46 -1.30
CA PHE A 17 -2.94 -8.38 -1.10
C PHE A 17 -3.39 -7.79 -2.44
N GLN A 18 -4.69 -7.48 -2.51
CA GLN A 18 -5.34 -6.88 -3.65
C GLN A 18 -5.78 -5.46 -3.32
N LYS A 19 -5.51 -4.52 -4.21
CA LYS A 19 -5.95 -3.13 -4.06
C LYS A 19 -7.46 -3.06 -4.32
N VAL A 20 -8.24 -2.77 -3.28
CA VAL A 20 -9.71 -2.77 -3.35
C VAL A 20 -10.31 -1.37 -3.49
N ARG A 21 -9.60 -0.33 -3.03
CA ARG A 21 -10.07 1.06 -3.15
C ARG A 21 -8.90 2.01 -3.09
N GLN A 22 -8.99 3.13 -3.80
CA GLN A 22 -8.11 4.28 -3.63
C GLN A 22 -8.94 5.51 -3.26
N ARG A 23 -8.44 6.30 -2.30
CA ARG A 23 -8.98 7.62 -1.98
C ARG A 23 -7.81 8.59 -1.83
N ARG A 24 -7.71 9.56 -2.74
CA ARG A 24 -6.60 10.52 -2.80
C ARG A 24 -5.24 9.81 -2.75
N SER A 25 -4.42 10.19 -1.77
CA SER A 25 -3.05 9.75 -1.52
C SER A 25 -2.93 8.35 -0.92
N HIS A 26 -4.02 7.64 -0.67
CA HIS A 26 -4.02 6.34 0.01
C HIS A 26 -4.83 5.29 -0.73
N ALA A 27 -4.34 4.07 -0.71
CA ALA A 27 -5.02 2.89 -1.22
C ALA A 27 -5.28 1.89 -0.09
N ARG A 28 -6.49 1.35 -0.05
CA ARG A 28 -6.83 0.18 0.77
C ARG A 28 -6.57 -1.10 0.01
N TRP A 29 -5.92 -2.02 0.70
CA TRP A 29 -5.55 -3.33 0.23
C TRP A 29 -6.18 -4.40 1.12
N LYS A 30 -6.70 -5.47 0.54
CA LYS A 30 -7.27 -6.60 1.25
C LYS A 30 -6.65 -7.89 0.77
N HIS A 31 -6.37 -8.80 1.68
CA HIS A 31 -5.98 -10.17 1.38
C HIS A 31 -7.20 -11.09 1.53
N PRO A 32 -7.35 -12.15 0.71
CA PRO A 32 -8.48 -13.08 0.81
C PRO A 32 -8.65 -13.76 2.18
N ASP A 33 -7.57 -13.86 2.96
CA ASP A 33 -7.59 -14.37 4.34
C ASP A 33 -8.21 -13.40 5.38
N GLY A 34 -8.69 -12.24 4.94
CA GLY A 34 -9.33 -11.24 5.80
C GLY A 34 -8.42 -10.11 6.28
N ARG A 35 -7.09 -10.19 6.07
CA ARG A 35 -6.19 -9.08 6.42
C ARG A 35 -6.42 -7.86 5.53
N SER A 36 -6.19 -6.67 6.07
CA SER A 36 -6.26 -5.43 5.30
C SER A 36 -5.19 -4.43 5.72
N THR A 37 -4.77 -3.58 4.79
CA THR A 37 -3.79 -2.51 5.04
C THR A 37 -4.07 -1.28 4.19
N THR A 38 -3.58 -0.13 4.63
CA THR A 38 -3.65 1.12 3.88
C THR A 38 -2.24 1.55 3.50
N ILE A 39 -1.99 1.73 2.20
CA ILE A 39 -0.67 2.09 1.66
C ILE A 39 -0.79 3.44 0.96
N PRO A 40 0.03 4.44 1.32
CA PRO A 40 0.09 5.69 0.57
C PRO A 40 0.66 5.43 -0.82
N ILE A 41 0.14 6.13 -1.84
CA ILE A 41 0.44 5.85 -3.26
C ILE A 41 1.28 6.94 -3.96
N HIS A 42 1.57 8.04 -3.27
CA HIS A 42 2.43 9.07 -3.84
C HIS A 42 3.87 8.56 -3.87
N GLY A 43 4.30 8.10 -5.04
CA GLY A 43 5.56 7.38 -5.24
C GLY A 43 6.85 8.13 -4.89
N ASN A 44 6.77 9.42 -4.55
CA ASN A 44 7.91 10.28 -4.17
C ASN A 44 7.81 10.86 -2.76
N ALA A 45 6.73 10.63 -2.01
CA ALA A 45 6.62 11.11 -0.64
C ALA A 45 7.19 10.05 0.31
N GLU A 46 8.11 10.46 1.18
CA GLU A 46 8.50 9.64 2.32
C GLU A 46 7.27 9.38 3.19
N ILE A 47 7.15 8.15 3.69
CA ILE A 47 6.05 7.79 4.59
C ILE A 47 6.50 8.19 5.99
N GLY A 48 5.83 9.19 6.58
CA GLY A 48 6.08 9.66 7.95
C GLY A 48 6.76 11.02 8.08
N GLY A 49 6.69 11.89 7.06
CA GLY A 49 7.02 13.32 7.19
C GLY A 49 5.91 14.12 7.86
#